data_AF-A0A8T3WEW6-F1
#
_entry.id   AF-A0A8T3WEW6-F1
#
_cell.length_a   1.000
_cell.length_b   1.000
_cell.length_c   1.000
_cell.angle_alpha   90.00
_cell.angle_beta   90.00
_cell.angle_gamma   90.00
#
_symmetry.space_group_name_H-M   'P 1'
#
loop_
_entity.id
_entity.type
_entity.pdbx_description
1 polymer ?
#
loop_
_entity_poly.entity_id
_entity_poly.type
_entity_poly.pdbx_seq_one_letter_code
_entity_poly.pdbx_strand_id
1 'polypeptide(L)'
;MNLRELNIKLTKESLRKEISRDILIIQTIHSIDELIKIINTLVANLRERYGYYAPRASRTEDVEKFLELINKKIKEDIGMDLTQKDLDSIIELSAEIKNLIQLKKSKEKYIEELTKEICSNLSQVATPLIASRLIDHAGSLKHLAEIPSSTIQVLGAEKALFRHLKTGSKAPKFGIIFSHPNISKALQEQKGKAARKLASEISKAVKIDFFRQK
;
A
#
# COMPACT_ATOMS: atom_id res chain seq x y z
N MET A 1 4.95 -17.94 -45.21
CA MET A 1 5.16 -17.27 -43.91
C MET A 1 6.49 -17.75 -43.36
N ASN A 2 7.44 -16.87 -43.06
CA ASN A 2 8.75 -17.25 -42.53
C ASN A 2 8.58 -17.80 -41.10
N LEU A 3 9.30 -18.87 -40.73
CA LEU A 3 9.23 -19.47 -39.38
C LEU A 3 9.47 -18.42 -38.28
N ARG A 4 10.33 -17.43 -38.54
CA ARG A 4 10.55 -16.30 -37.65
C ARG A 4 9.28 -15.46 -37.44
N GLU A 5 8.55 -15.15 -38.50
CA GLU A 5 7.31 -14.35 -38.41
C GLU A 5 6.21 -15.10 -37.67
N LEU A 6 6.11 -16.42 -37.90
CA LEU A 6 5.17 -17.29 -37.19
C LEU A 6 5.48 -17.32 -35.69
N ASN A 7 6.75 -17.52 -35.31
CA ASN A 7 7.17 -17.53 -33.92
C ASN A 7 6.92 -16.19 -33.23
N ILE A 8 7.23 -15.07 -33.90
CA ILE A 8 6.92 -13.74 -33.35
C ILE A 8 5.41 -13.56 -33.14
N LYS A 9 4.58 -14.03 -34.09
CA LYS A 9 3.12 -13.96 -33.96
C LYS A 9 2.61 -14.79 -32.79
N LEU A 10 3.04 -16.04 -32.68
CA LEU A 10 2.66 -16.95 -31.59
C LEU A 10 3.08 -16.38 -30.22
N THR A 11 4.31 -15.87 -30.11
CA THR A 11 4.78 -15.26 -28.85
C THR A 11 3.97 -14.01 -28.50
N LYS A 12 3.63 -13.15 -29.46
CA LYS A 12 2.76 -11.99 -29.22
C LYS A 12 1.37 -12.41 -28.72
N GLU A 13 0.79 -13.47 -29.28
CA GLU A 13 -0.50 -14.00 -28.84
C GLU A 13 -0.42 -14.61 -27.43
N SER A 14 0.62 -15.38 -27.13
CA SER A 14 0.85 -15.92 -25.79
C SER A 14 1.04 -14.81 -24.75
N LEU A 15 1.86 -13.79 -25.06
CA LEU A 15 2.06 -12.64 -24.19
C LEU A 15 0.76 -11.90 -23.90
N ARG A 16 -0.08 -11.67 -24.91
CA ARG A 16 -1.38 -11.01 -24.72
C ARG A 16 -2.33 -11.79 -23.83
N LYS A 17 -2.26 -13.13 -23.84
CA LYS A 17 -3.10 -13.99 -22.99
C LYS A 17 -2.66 -13.99 -21.53
N GLU A 18 -1.36 -13.84 -21.27
CA GLU A 18 -0.80 -13.82 -19.92
C GLU A 18 -0.93 -12.45 -19.22
N ILE A 19 -1.16 -11.37 -19.97
CA ILE A 19 -1.39 -10.03 -19.38
C ILE A 19 -2.81 -9.99 -18.79
N SER A 20 -2.89 -10.22 -17.49
CA SER A 20 -4.12 -10.13 -16.71
C SER A 20 -4.31 -8.75 -16.06
N ARG A 21 -5.56 -8.38 -15.79
CA ARG A 21 -5.94 -7.07 -15.25
C ARG A 21 -5.46 -6.85 -13.81
N ASP A 22 -5.11 -7.91 -13.08
CA ASP A 22 -4.51 -7.85 -11.74
C ASP A 22 -3.15 -7.14 -11.72
N ILE A 23 -2.41 -7.08 -12.84
CA ILE A 23 -1.20 -6.26 -12.97
C ILE A 23 -1.50 -4.79 -12.66
N LEU A 24 -2.68 -4.28 -13.02
CA LEU A 24 -3.08 -2.91 -12.72
C LEU A 24 -3.23 -2.68 -11.21
N ILE A 25 -3.65 -3.70 -10.45
CA ILE A 25 -3.73 -3.63 -8.98
C ILE A 25 -2.32 -3.46 -8.41
N ILE A 26 -1.38 -4.29 -8.84
CA ILE A 26 0.02 -4.29 -8.38
C ILE A 26 0.68 -2.93 -8.67
N GLN A 27 0.58 -2.45 -9.92
CA GLN A 27 1.15 -1.16 -10.30
C GLN A 27 0.53 0.01 -9.53
N THR A 28 -0.77 -0.07 -9.22
CA THR A 28 -1.44 0.97 -8.42
C THR A 28 -0.96 0.94 -6.96
N ILE A 29 -0.74 -0.23 -6.35
CA ILE A 29 -0.15 -0.35 -5.00
C ILE A 29 1.25 0.28 -4.97
N HIS A 30 2.11 -0.10 -5.92
CA HIS A 30 3.45 0.48 -6.00
C HIS A 30 3.40 2.01 -6.12
N SER A 31 2.51 2.53 -6.97
CA SER A 31 2.32 3.98 -7.13
C SER A 31 1.87 4.64 -5.82
N ILE A 32 0.95 4.01 -5.07
CA ILE A 32 0.50 4.52 -3.76
C ILE A 32 1.67 4.54 -2.76
N ASP A 33 2.46 3.47 -2.70
CA ASP A 33 3.59 3.38 -1.79
C ASP A 33 4.70 4.39 -2.12
N GLU A 34 4.96 4.64 -3.41
CA GLU A 34 5.84 5.70 -3.87
C GLU A 34 5.31 7.09 -3.50
N LEU A 35 4.03 7.36 -3.72
CA LEU A 35 3.40 8.62 -3.30
C LEU A 35 3.55 8.84 -1.79
N ILE A 36 3.35 7.80 -0.97
CA ILE A 36 3.53 7.91 0.49
C ILE A 36 4.98 8.29 0.83
N LYS A 37 5.97 7.66 0.20
CA LYS A 37 7.40 7.99 0.43
C LYS A 37 7.73 9.43 0.02
N ILE A 38 7.22 9.87 -1.13
CA ILE A 38 7.41 11.23 -1.64
C ILE A 38 6.77 12.23 -0.67
N ILE A 39 5.49 12.04 -0.31
CA ILE A 39 4.78 12.90 0.63
C ILE A 39 5.54 13.01 1.96
N ASN A 40 5.98 11.88 2.53
CA ASN A 40 6.69 11.89 3.82
C ASN A 40 8.02 12.66 3.73
N THR A 41 8.77 12.49 2.64
CA THR A 41 10.03 13.21 2.41
C THR A 41 9.78 14.71 2.26
N LEU A 42 8.78 15.10 1.48
CA LEU A 42 8.43 16.52 1.28
C LEU A 42 7.90 17.16 2.57
N VAL A 43 7.10 16.44 3.35
CA VAL A 43 6.59 16.91 4.65
C VAL A 43 7.73 17.10 5.65
N ALA A 44 8.71 16.19 5.70
CA ALA A 44 9.88 16.35 6.56
C ALA A 44 10.67 17.61 6.19
N ASN A 45 10.95 17.81 4.89
CA ASN A 45 11.62 19.02 4.40
C ASN A 45 10.83 20.29 4.73
N LEU A 46 9.51 20.26 4.53
CA LEU A 46 8.63 21.39 4.84
C LEU A 46 8.62 21.72 6.34
N ARG A 47 8.62 20.69 7.20
CA ARG A 47 8.72 20.86 8.67
C ARG A 47 10.02 21.50 9.10
N GLU A 48 11.15 21.09 8.51
CA GLU A 48 12.43 21.71 8.79
C GLU A 48 12.43 23.18 8.36
N ARG A 49 12.01 23.48 7.12
CA ARG A 49 12.01 24.84 6.58
C ARG A 49 11.09 25.79 7.35
N TYR A 50 9.85 25.37 7.60
CA TYR A 50 8.89 26.19 8.36
C TYR A 50 9.23 26.23 9.86
N GLY A 51 9.93 25.21 10.37
CA GLY A 51 10.38 25.14 11.76
C GLY A 51 11.35 26.26 12.14
N TYR A 52 12.11 26.81 11.19
CA TYR A 52 12.93 28.00 11.44
C TYR A 52 12.08 29.25 11.73
N TYR A 53 10.89 29.36 11.12
CA TYR A 53 9.97 30.49 11.28
C TYR A 53 8.95 30.32 12.41
N ALA A 54 8.44 29.10 12.59
CA ALA A 54 7.44 28.76 13.60
C ALA A 54 7.72 27.36 14.20
N PRO A 55 8.60 27.27 15.23
CA PRO A 55 9.03 26.00 15.81
C PRO A 55 7.92 25.17 16.47
N ARG A 56 6.88 25.78 17.05
CA ARG A 56 5.78 25.01 17.67
C ARG A 56 4.83 24.47 16.61
N ALA A 57 4.51 25.28 15.59
CA ALA A 57 3.70 24.83 14.46
C ALA A 57 4.30 23.59 13.76
N SER A 58 5.63 23.55 13.56
CA SER A 58 6.32 22.43 12.92
C SER A 58 6.28 21.10 13.69
N ARG A 59 5.96 21.13 14.99
CA ARG A 59 5.81 19.94 15.84
C ARG A 59 4.42 19.31 15.79
N THR A 60 3.47 19.92 15.08
CA THR A 60 2.10 19.39 14.94
C THR A 60 2.12 18.03 14.24
N GLU A 61 1.74 16.94 14.92
CA GLU A 61 1.81 15.59 14.34
C GLU A 61 0.93 15.43 13.09
N ASP A 62 -0.26 16.01 13.13
CA ASP A 62 -1.24 15.98 12.04
C ASP A 62 -0.76 16.84 10.85
N VAL A 63 -0.51 16.17 9.72
CA VAL A 63 -0.01 16.82 8.50
C VAL A 63 -1.06 17.77 7.91
N GLU A 64 -2.34 17.42 7.93
CA GLU A 64 -3.38 18.29 7.36
C GLU A 64 -3.49 19.58 8.16
N LYS A 65 -3.50 19.48 9.50
CA LYS A 65 -3.46 20.65 10.39
C LYS A 65 -2.18 21.46 10.21
N PHE A 66 -1.04 20.80 10.06
CA PHE A 66 0.24 21.48 9.82
C PHE A 66 0.19 22.33 8.54
N LEU A 67 -0.33 21.79 7.44
CA LEU A 67 -0.52 22.53 6.19
C LEU A 67 -1.49 23.72 6.35
N GLU A 68 -2.53 23.59 7.17
CA GLU A 68 -3.42 24.73 7.49
C GLU A 68 -2.71 25.83 8.28
N LEU A 69 -1.83 25.49 9.23
CA LEU A 69 -1.07 26.47 10.01
C LEU A 69 -0.11 27.27 9.13
N ILE A 70 0.53 26.63 8.14
CA ILE A 70 1.41 27.31 7.17
C ILE A 70 0.63 28.34 6.37
N ASN A 71 -0.59 27.99 5.92
CA ASN A 71 -1.45 28.93 5.18
C ASN A 71 -1.86 30.15 6.01
N LYS A 72 -1.94 30.01 7.34
CA LYS A 72 -2.23 31.12 8.26
C LYS A 72 -1.03 32.03 8.53
N LYS A 73 0.18 31.68 8.05
CA LYS A 73 1.42 32.46 8.23
C LYS A 73 1.68 32.86 9.69
N ILE A 74 1.45 31.93 10.63
CA ILE A 74 1.62 32.21 12.06
C ILE A 74 3.11 32.36 12.35
N LYS A 75 3.54 33.59 12.67
CA LYS A 75 4.88 33.90 13.18
C LYS A 75 4.94 33.58 14.67
N GLU A 76 6.02 32.95 15.11
CA GLU A 76 6.31 32.75 16.53
C GLU A 76 7.50 33.61 16.96
N ASP A 77 7.47 34.16 18.19
CA ASP A 77 8.50 35.07 18.71
C ASP A 77 9.92 34.48 18.74
N ILE A 78 10.03 33.15 18.81
CA ILE A 78 11.32 32.43 18.91
C ILE A 78 11.86 32.09 17.50
N GLY A 79 11.05 32.27 16.46
CA GLY A 79 11.42 31.97 15.08
C GLY A 79 12.28 33.05 14.42
N MET A 80 13.05 32.64 13.43
CA MET A 80 13.75 33.52 12.51
C MET A 80 12.75 34.23 11.60
N ASP A 81 13.03 35.51 11.31
CA ASP A 81 12.32 36.25 10.28
C ASP A 81 12.64 35.72 8.87
N LEU A 82 11.59 35.36 8.13
CA LEU A 82 11.67 34.97 6.73
C LEU A 82 11.20 36.12 5.84
N THR A 83 11.79 36.25 4.64
CA THR A 83 11.29 37.21 3.66
C THR A 83 9.97 36.74 3.06
N GLN A 84 9.21 37.65 2.45
CA GLN A 84 7.96 37.27 1.79
C GLN A 84 8.19 36.20 0.70
N LYS A 85 9.31 36.31 -0.04
CA LYS A 85 9.70 35.33 -1.07
C LYS A 85 9.97 33.94 -0.48
N ASP A 86 10.58 33.87 0.69
CA ASP A 86 10.83 32.60 1.38
C ASP A 86 9.52 31.95 1.84
N LEU A 87 8.61 32.76 2.41
CA LEU A 87 7.29 32.30 2.82
C LEU A 87 6.45 31.82 1.63
N ASP A 88 6.50 32.54 0.50
CA ASP A 88 5.77 32.15 -0.71
C ASP A 88 6.28 30.80 -1.25
N SER A 89 7.60 30.57 -1.24
CA SER A 89 8.18 29.27 -1.62
C SER A 89 7.72 28.12 -0.69
N ILE A 90 7.59 28.38 0.61
CA ILE A 90 7.10 27.38 1.57
C ILE A 90 5.61 27.08 1.34
N ILE A 91 4.81 28.12 1.08
CA ILE A 91 3.38 27.98 0.83
C ILE A 91 3.13 27.20 -0.47
N GLU A 92 3.88 27.50 -1.53
CA GLU A 92 3.82 26.77 -2.80
C GLU A 92 4.09 25.28 -2.59
N LEU A 93 5.16 24.93 -1.87
CA LEU A 93 5.46 23.54 -1.52
C LEU A 93 4.34 22.89 -0.69
N SER A 94 3.75 23.63 0.26
CA SER A 94 2.64 23.14 1.08
C SER A 94 1.39 22.82 0.25
N ALA A 95 1.11 23.64 -0.78
CA ALA A 95 0.00 23.42 -1.70
C ALA A 95 0.24 22.17 -2.55
N GLU A 96 1.46 21.96 -3.03
CA GLU A 96 1.79 20.77 -3.82
C GLU A 96 1.71 19.49 -3.00
N ILE A 97 2.15 19.50 -1.74
CA ILE A 97 1.97 18.37 -0.82
C ILE A 97 0.47 18.06 -0.63
N LYS A 98 -0.38 19.09 -0.52
CA LYS A 98 -1.83 18.91 -0.42
C LYS A 98 -2.40 18.24 -1.67
N ASN A 99 -1.95 18.63 -2.87
CA ASN A 99 -2.33 17.99 -4.13
C ASN A 99 -1.92 16.51 -4.15
N LEU A 100 -0.69 16.19 -3.73
CA LEU A 100 -0.21 14.80 -3.65
C LEU A 100 -1.03 13.95 -2.66
N ILE A 101 -1.43 14.51 -1.51
CA ILE A 101 -2.30 13.82 -0.55
C ILE A 101 -3.67 13.52 -1.18
N GLN A 102 -4.24 14.47 -1.94
CA GLN A 102 -5.51 14.25 -2.66
C GLN A 102 -5.37 13.19 -3.76
N LEU A 103 -4.26 13.22 -4.52
CA LEU A 103 -3.96 12.22 -5.52
C LEU A 103 -3.83 10.82 -4.90
N LYS A 104 -3.15 10.71 -3.75
CA LYS A 104 -3.08 9.45 -3.00
C LYS A 104 -4.49 8.95 -2.65
N LYS A 105 -5.36 9.80 -2.10
CA LYS A 105 -6.74 9.44 -1.75
C LYS A 105 -7.54 8.97 -2.97
N SER A 106 -7.36 9.60 -4.14
CA SER A 106 -8.05 9.18 -5.36
C SER A 106 -7.55 7.83 -5.88
N LYS A 107 -6.24 7.54 -5.76
CA LYS A 107 -5.66 6.23 -6.09
C LYS A 107 -6.13 5.14 -5.13
N GLU A 108 -6.24 5.44 -3.83
CA GLU A 108 -6.82 4.53 -2.83
C GLU A 108 -8.27 4.17 -3.17
N LYS A 109 -9.08 5.14 -3.60
CA LYS A 109 -10.45 4.87 -4.05
C LYS A 109 -10.49 4.02 -5.32
N TYR A 110 -9.65 4.36 -6.31
CA TYR A 110 -9.56 3.60 -7.56
C TYR A 110 -9.19 2.13 -7.32
N ILE A 111 -8.23 1.85 -6.42
CA ILE A 111 -7.85 0.47 -6.14
C ILE A 111 -8.95 -0.30 -5.41
N GLU A 112 -9.73 0.34 -4.53
CA GLU A 112 -10.89 -0.31 -3.91
C GLU A 112 -11.93 -0.74 -4.94
N GLU A 113 -12.21 0.09 -5.93
CA GLU A 113 -13.15 -0.21 -7.02
C GLU A 113 -12.61 -1.33 -7.91
N LEU A 114 -11.35 -1.21 -8.36
CA LEU A 114 -10.69 -2.17 -9.23
C LEU A 114 -10.58 -3.57 -8.58
N THR A 115 -10.27 -3.62 -7.28
CA THR A 115 -10.11 -4.90 -6.57
C THR A 115 -11.47 -5.60 -6.38
N LYS A 116 -12.55 -4.84 -6.14
CA LYS A 116 -13.92 -5.39 -6.09
C LYS A 116 -14.37 -5.94 -7.44
N GLU A 117 -13.99 -5.27 -8.53
CA GLU A 117 -14.30 -5.71 -9.90
C GLU A 117 -13.57 -7.02 -10.25
N ILE A 118 -12.28 -7.13 -9.94
CA ILE A 118 -11.45 -8.28 -10.31
C ILE A 118 -11.65 -9.48 -9.36
N CYS A 119 -11.73 -9.23 -8.05
CA CYS A 119 -11.76 -10.27 -7.02
C CYS A 119 -12.78 -9.93 -5.93
N SER A 120 -14.05 -10.16 -6.26
CA SER A 120 -15.18 -9.84 -5.38
C SER A 120 -15.19 -10.67 -4.09
N ASN A 121 -14.92 -11.97 -4.16
CA ASN A 121 -14.95 -12.86 -2.99
C ASN A 121 -13.78 -12.53 -2.06
N LEU A 122 -12.57 -12.35 -2.61
CA LEU A 122 -11.39 -11.96 -1.84
C LEU A 122 -11.58 -10.60 -1.16
N SER A 123 -12.13 -9.62 -1.88
CA SER A 123 -12.42 -8.28 -1.35
C SER A 123 -13.40 -8.32 -0.17
N GLN A 124 -14.39 -9.21 -0.20
CA GLN A 124 -15.34 -9.38 0.90
C GLN A 124 -14.70 -10.01 2.13
N VAL A 125 -13.81 -10.99 1.95
CA VAL A 125 -13.17 -11.71 3.08
C VAL A 125 -12.04 -10.90 3.70
N ALA A 126 -11.19 -10.28 2.88
CA ALA A 126 -9.96 -9.63 3.34
C ALA A 126 -10.05 -8.10 3.42
N THR A 127 -11.09 -7.47 2.89
CA THR A 127 -11.14 -6.04 2.48
C THR A 127 -10.34 -5.73 1.20
N PRO A 128 -10.76 -4.75 0.38
CA PRO A 128 -10.10 -4.45 -0.89
C PRO A 128 -8.61 -4.08 -0.76
N LEU A 129 -8.24 -3.31 0.27
CA LEU A 129 -6.85 -2.88 0.46
C LEU A 129 -5.91 -4.02 0.86
N ILE A 130 -6.39 -4.98 1.67
CA ILE A 130 -5.57 -6.15 2.04
C ILE A 130 -5.54 -7.14 0.89
N ALA A 131 -6.66 -7.30 0.16
CA ALA A 131 -6.74 -8.11 -1.05
C ALA A 131 -5.72 -7.65 -2.10
N SER A 132 -5.65 -6.34 -2.39
CA SER A 132 -4.69 -5.80 -3.33
C SER A 132 -3.24 -6.02 -2.88
N ARG A 133 -2.94 -5.84 -1.59
CA ARG A 133 -1.61 -6.13 -1.02
C ARG A 133 -1.23 -7.62 -1.06
N LEU A 134 -2.19 -8.53 -0.91
CA LEU A 134 -1.96 -9.97 -1.04
C LEU A 134 -1.58 -10.35 -2.48
N ILE A 135 -2.27 -9.77 -3.46
CA ILE A 135 -1.97 -9.96 -4.88
C ILE A 135 -0.58 -9.40 -5.21
N ASP A 136 -0.28 -8.21 -4.72
CA ASP A 136 1.03 -7.56 -4.84
C ASP A 136 2.17 -8.43 -4.30
N HIS A 137 2.06 -8.92 -3.06
CA HIS A 137 3.09 -9.79 -2.47
C HIS A 137 3.22 -11.16 -3.15
N ALA A 138 2.13 -11.67 -3.73
CA ALA A 138 2.16 -12.91 -4.52
C ALA A 138 2.66 -12.69 -5.96
N GLY A 139 2.69 -11.44 -6.45
CA GLY A 139 3.07 -11.09 -7.81
C GLY A 139 2.01 -11.35 -8.89
N SER A 140 0.97 -12.13 -8.59
CA SER A 140 -0.22 -12.28 -9.44
C SER A 140 -1.36 -12.94 -8.66
N LEU A 141 -2.59 -12.74 -9.14
CA LEU A 141 -3.78 -13.42 -8.61
C LEU A 141 -3.70 -14.94 -8.81
N LYS A 142 -3.12 -15.39 -9.93
CA LYS A 142 -2.86 -16.80 -10.22
C LYS A 142 -1.95 -17.42 -9.18
N HIS A 143 -0.80 -16.80 -8.91
CA HIS A 143 0.13 -17.31 -7.91
C HIS A 143 -0.48 -17.32 -6.51
N LEU A 144 -1.27 -16.29 -6.17
CA LEU A 144 -2.00 -16.23 -4.91
C LEU A 144 -3.00 -17.39 -4.75
N ALA A 145 -3.65 -17.83 -5.84
CA ALA A 145 -4.56 -18.99 -5.83
C ALA A 145 -3.84 -20.33 -5.63
N GLU A 146 -2.57 -20.43 -6.06
CA GLU A 146 -1.77 -21.66 -6.01
C GLU A 146 -1.13 -21.90 -4.63
N ILE A 147 -0.82 -20.84 -3.89
CA ILE A 147 -0.16 -20.97 -2.58
C ILE A 147 -1.10 -21.49 -1.48
N PRO A 148 -0.57 -22.23 -0.48
CA PRO A 148 -1.36 -22.75 0.62
C PRO A 148 -1.75 -21.65 1.63
N SER A 149 -2.80 -21.91 2.41
CA SER A 149 -3.27 -21.02 3.48
C SER A 149 -2.16 -20.68 4.50
N SER A 150 -1.23 -21.59 4.78
CA SER A 150 -0.11 -21.35 5.68
C SER A 150 0.85 -20.28 5.16
N THR A 151 1.11 -20.24 3.85
CA THR A 151 1.91 -19.21 3.20
C THR A 151 1.16 -17.87 3.21
N ILE A 152 -0.14 -17.88 2.84
CA ILE A 152 -0.99 -16.68 2.88
C ILE A 152 -0.99 -16.03 4.27
N GLN A 153 -0.98 -16.85 5.33
CA GLN A 153 -0.95 -16.37 6.70
C GLN A 153 0.27 -15.48 7.01
N VAL A 154 1.42 -15.78 6.41
CA VAL A 154 2.72 -15.14 6.70
C VAL A 154 3.26 -14.27 5.57
N LEU A 155 2.49 -14.05 4.48
CA LEU A 155 2.86 -13.13 3.40
C LEU A 155 3.15 -11.72 3.94
N GLY A 156 4.28 -11.13 3.57
CA GLY A 156 4.82 -9.86 4.09
C GLY A 156 5.63 -9.98 5.38
N ALA A 157 5.76 -11.18 5.95
CA ALA A 157 6.62 -11.47 7.10
C ALA A 157 7.82 -12.37 6.72
N GLU A 158 8.21 -12.40 5.44
CA GLU A 158 9.24 -13.27 4.88
C GLU A 158 10.56 -13.10 5.62
N LYS A 159 10.97 -11.86 5.92
CA LYS A 159 12.21 -11.59 6.68
C LYS A 159 12.22 -12.28 8.04
N ALA A 160 11.09 -12.26 8.75
CA ALA A 160 10.96 -12.93 10.05
C ALA A 160 10.86 -14.45 9.90
N LEU A 161 10.17 -14.93 8.86
CA LEU A 161 10.06 -16.34 8.53
C LEU A 161 11.42 -16.95 8.18
N PHE A 162 12.18 -16.32 7.29
CA PHE A 162 13.51 -16.78 6.91
C PHE A 162 14.50 -16.72 8.08
N ARG A 163 14.35 -15.75 8.98
CA ARG A 163 15.13 -15.74 10.23
C ARG A 163 14.79 -16.94 11.12
N HIS A 164 13.50 -17.28 11.27
CA HIS A 164 13.10 -18.51 11.99
C HIS A 164 13.70 -19.76 11.35
N LEU A 165 13.63 -19.89 10.03
CA LEU A 165 14.17 -21.05 9.31
C LEU A 165 15.70 -21.17 9.44
N LYS A 166 16.42 -20.05 9.51
CA LYS A 166 17.89 -20.04 9.63
C LYS A 166 18.39 -20.22 11.07
N THR A 167 17.74 -19.59 12.04
CA THR A 167 18.25 -19.51 13.43
C THR A 167 17.41 -20.23 14.46
N GLY A 168 16.25 -20.80 14.08
CA GLY A 168 15.29 -21.39 15.01
C GLY A 168 14.54 -20.37 15.89
N SER A 169 14.75 -19.07 15.70
CA SER A 169 14.04 -18.00 16.43
C SER A 169 12.52 -18.09 16.26
N LYS A 170 11.70 -17.56 17.19
CA LYS A 170 10.23 -17.72 17.11
C LYS A 170 9.63 -17.34 15.74
N ALA A 171 8.81 -18.24 15.17
CA ALA A 171 8.15 -18.05 13.89
C ALA A 171 7.13 -16.88 13.92
N PRO A 172 6.96 -16.13 12.80
CA PRO A 172 5.93 -15.12 12.69
C PRO A 172 4.54 -15.77 12.70
N LYS A 173 3.59 -15.17 13.43
CA LYS A 173 2.21 -15.66 13.53
C LYS A 173 1.31 -15.16 12.40
N PHE A 174 1.66 -14.05 11.77
CA PHE A 174 0.87 -13.37 10.74
C PHE A 174 1.79 -12.43 9.95
N GLY A 175 1.40 -12.12 8.72
CA GLY A 175 2.00 -11.10 7.88
C GLY A 175 1.05 -9.93 7.63
N ILE A 176 0.85 -9.53 6.38
CA ILE A 176 0.02 -8.37 5.98
C ILE A 176 -1.44 -8.47 6.43
N ILE A 177 -1.94 -9.69 6.64
CA ILE A 177 -3.31 -9.92 7.13
C ILE A 177 -3.53 -9.41 8.56
N PHE A 178 -2.48 -9.09 9.32
CA PHE A 178 -2.59 -8.49 10.66
C PHE A 178 -3.39 -7.19 10.68
N SER A 179 -3.32 -6.40 9.60
CA SER A 179 -4.03 -5.14 9.45
C SER A 179 -5.55 -5.30 9.39
N HIS A 180 -6.06 -6.53 9.23
CA HIS A 180 -7.49 -6.79 9.17
C HIS A 180 -8.17 -6.42 10.50
N PRO A 181 -9.34 -5.73 10.49
CA PRO A 181 -10.01 -5.28 11.71
C PRO A 181 -10.26 -6.39 12.74
N ASN A 182 -10.66 -7.58 12.27
CA ASN A 182 -10.91 -8.75 13.14
C ASN A 182 -9.65 -9.27 13.85
N ILE A 183 -8.45 -9.02 13.31
CA ILE A 183 -7.18 -9.49 13.91
C ILE A 183 -6.56 -8.38 14.75
N SER A 184 -6.57 -7.15 14.23
CA SER A 184 -6.03 -5.98 14.93
C SER A 184 -6.72 -5.76 16.28
N LYS A 185 -8.06 -5.90 16.33
CA LYS A 185 -8.87 -5.72 17.55
C LYS A 185 -8.88 -6.93 18.49
N ALA A 186 -8.41 -8.10 18.05
CA ALA A 186 -8.44 -9.31 18.88
C ALA A 186 -7.37 -9.30 19.99
N LEU A 187 -7.62 -10.05 21.07
CA LEU A 187 -6.64 -10.26 22.15
C LEU A 187 -5.37 -10.92 21.62
N GLN A 188 -4.21 -10.54 22.16
CA GLN A 188 -2.88 -10.95 21.67
C GLN A 188 -2.71 -12.47 21.52
N GLU A 189 -3.31 -13.25 22.41
CA GLU A 189 -3.30 -14.71 22.39
C GLU A 189 -4.15 -15.29 21.26
N GLN A 190 -5.25 -14.61 20.92
CA GLN A 190 -6.22 -15.03 19.92
C GLN A 190 -5.84 -14.61 18.50
N LYS A 191 -4.99 -13.59 18.34
CA LYS A 191 -4.56 -13.09 17.03
C LYS A 191 -4.01 -14.18 16.10
N GLY A 192 -3.25 -15.14 16.64
CA GLY A 192 -2.73 -16.26 15.85
C GLY A 192 -3.82 -17.22 15.36
N LYS A 193 -4.84 -17.49 16.18
CA LYS A 193 -5.99 -18.33 15.80
C LYS A 193 -6.85 -17.62 14.76
N ALA A 194 -7.09 -16.32 14.96
CA ALA A 194 -7.84 -15.48 14.02
C ALA A 194 -7.13 -15.37 12.66
N ALA A 195 -5.81 -15.15 12.65
CA ALA A 195 -5.00 -15.11 11.44
C ALA A 195 -5.07 -16.41 10.64
N ARG A 196 -4.97 -17.56 11.31
CA ARG A 196 -5.08 -18.87 10.66
C ARG A 196 -6.46 -19.08 10.03
N LYS A 197 -7.53 -18.76 10.75
CA LYS A 197 -8.90 -18.84 10.25
C LYS A 197 -9.09 -17.93 9.03
N LEU A 198 -8.65 -16.68 9.13
CA LEU A 198 -8.76 -15.72 8.03
C LEU A 198 -7.98 -16.18 6.80
N ALA A 199 -6.75 -16.66 6.96
CA ALA A 199 -5.94 -17.15 5.85
C ALA A 199 -6.59 -18.35 5.13
N SER A 200 -7.30 -19.20 5.88
CA SER A 200 -8.04 -20.33 5.29
C SER A 200 -9.23 -19.86 4.46
N GLU A 201 -9.98 -18.87 4.93
CA GLU A 201 -11.10 -18.28 4.17
C GLU A 201 -10.60 -17.50 2.95
N ILE A 202 -9.49 -16.76 3.08
CA ILE A 202 -8.82 -16.09 1.96
C ILE A 202 -8.43 -17.13 0.91
N SER A 203 -7.77 -18.23 1.28
CA SER A 203 -7.35 -19.27 0.33
C SER A 203 -8.53 -19.83 -0.48
N LYS A 204 -9.70 -20.03 0.16
CA LYS A 204 -10.92 -20.46 -0.53
C LYS A 204 -11.44 -19.36 -1.47
N ALA A 205 -11.53 -18.13 -0.99
CA ALA A 205 -12.05 -17.00 -1.75
C ALA A 205 -11.22 -16.71 -3.01
N VAL A 206 -9.89 -16.66 -2.90
CA VAL A 206 -8.98 -16.46 -4.04
C VAL A 206 -9.16 -17.56 -5.08
N LYS A 207 -9.26 -18.83 -4.65
CA LYS A 207 -9.46 -19.96 -5.57
C LYS A 207 -10.80 -19.88 -6.30
N ILE A 208 -11.85 -19.42 -5.62
CA ILE A 208 -13.15 -19.19 -6.26
C ILE A 208 -13.03 -18.05 -7.27
N ASP A 209 -12.42 -16.92 -6.90
CA ASP A 209 -12.24 -15.80 -7.82
C ASP A 209 -11.41 -16.20 -9.05
N PHE A 210 -10.35 -16.98 -8.89
CA PHE A 210 -9.47 -17.33 -10.01
C PHE A 210 -9.99 -18.50 -10.88
N PHE A 211 -10.40 -19.61 -10.27
CA PHE A 211 -10.76 -20.82 -11.02
C PHE A 211 -12.23 -20.85 -11.48
N ARG A 212 -13.10 -20.09 -10.82
CA ARG A 212 -14.56 -20.11 -11.07
C ARG A 212 -15.04 -18.95 -11.94
N GLN A 213 -14.21 -17.95 -12.25
CA GLN A 213 -14.49 -16.91 -13.24
C GLN A 213 -14.38 -17.41 -14.71
N LYS A 214 -14.79 -18.66 -14.97
CA LYS A 214 -14.92 -19.24 -16.31
C LYS A 214 -16.37 -19.40 -16.70
#